data_AF-A0A412N5P9-F1
#
_entry.id   AF-A0A412N5P9-F1
#
_cell.length_a   1.000
_cell.length_b   1.000
_cell.length_c   1.000
_cell.angle_alpha   90.00
_cell.angle_beta   90.00
_cell.angle_gamma   90.00
#
_symmetry.space_group_name_H-M   'P 1'
#
loop_
_entity.id
_entity.type
_entity.pdbx_description
1 polymer ?
#
loop_
_entity_poly.entity_id
_entity_poly.type
_entity_poly.pdbx_seq_one_letter_code
_entity_poly.pdbx_strand_id
1 'polypeptide(L)'
;MSGDFIAPIQVVHLFVVDSDFHIEDSPSDNMELKVDVSYQDVHLSKKGNDARASLKMCVIGSLLDRDEGAQEKMHAGVTVSISVSAQMPMNSPDDEARHYLL
;
A
#
# COMPACT_ATOMS: atom_id res chain seq x y z
N MET A 1 -18.80 -11.15 24.36
CA MET A 1 -18.73 -9.68 24.43
C MET A 1 -17.74 -9.24 23.36
N SER A 2 -18.22 -8.77 22.20
CA SER A 2 -17.37 -8.05 21.24
C SER A 2 -17.44 -6.58 21.62
N GLY A 3 -16.40 -6.08 22.26
CA GLY A 3 -16.25 -4.65 22.50
C GLY A 3 -15.55 -4.06 21.28
N ASP A 4 -16.18 -3.08 20.64
CA ASP A 4 -15.50 -2.28 19.62
C ASP A 4 -14.24 -1.70 20.25
N PHE A 5 -13.08 -2.07 19.70
CA PHE A 5 -11.79 -1.63 20.20
C PHE A 5 -11.10 -0.80 19.13
N ILE A 6 -10.92 0.48 19.41
CA ILE A 6 -10.12 1.39 18.58
C ILE A 6 -8.72 1.40 19.18
N ALA A 7 -7.81 0.60 18.63
CA ALA A 7 -6.38 0.81 18.86
C ALA A 7 -5.84 1.79 17.84
N PRO A 8 -5.16 2.87 18.25
CA PRO A 8 -4.45 3.69 17.29
C PRO A 8 -3.39 2.84 16.58
N ILE A 9 -3.51 2.73 15.26
CA ILE A 9 -2.47 2.15 14.42
C ILE A 9 -1.33 3.18 14.35
N GLN A 10 -0.15 2.77 14.76
CA GLN A 10 1.05 3.59 14.74
C GLN A 10 1.94 3.15 13.58
N VAL A 11 2.36 4.10 12.74
CA VAL A 11 3.42 3.87 11.77
C VAL A 11 4.74 3.78 12.53
N VAL A 12 5.39 2.62 12.44
CA VAL A 12 6.69 2.35 13.06
C VAL A 12 7.80 2.73 12.08
N HIS A 13 7.66 2.31 10.82
CA HIS A 13 8.61 2.57 9.76
C HIS A 13 7.87 2.91 8.46
N LEU A 14 8.39 3.89 7.72
CA LEU A 14 7.95 4.26 6.39
C LEU A 14 9.17 4.67 5.58
N PHE A 15 9.52 3.87 4.58
CA PHE A 15 10.66 4.12 3.71
C PHE A 15 10.22 4.03 2.25
N VAL A 16 10.64 4.98 1.43
CA VAL A 16 10.67 4.78 -0.03
C VAL A 16 11.87 3.86 -0.32
N VAL A 17 11.60 2.71 -0.90
CA VAL A 17 12.63 1.70 -1.20
C VAL A 17 12.95 1.62 -2.68
N ASP A 18 12.02 2.07 -3.54
CA ASP A 18 12.23 2.18 -4.97
C ASP A 18 11.32 3.28 -5.54
N SER A 19 11.74 3.89 -6.64
CA SER A 19 10.94 4.87 -7.37
C SER A 19 11.38 4.96 -8.82
N ASP A 20 10.41 5.02 -9.72
CA ASP A 20 10.60 5.14 -11.15
C ASP A 20 9.70 6.24 -11.72
N PHE A 21 10.17 6.89 -12.78
CA PHE A 21 9.45 7.98 -13.42
C PHE A 21 9.82 8.08 -14.89
N HIS A 22 8.81 8.29 -15.73
CA HIS A 22 8.97 8.46 -17.16
C HIS A 22 7.93 9.43 -17.72
N ILE A 23 8.35 10.26 -18.69
CA ILE A 23 7.48 11.14 -19.47
C ILE A 23 7.95 11.08 -20.92
N GLU A 24 7.01 10.84 -21.83
CA GLU A 24 7.20 11.04 -23.27
C GLU A 24 7.05 12.52 -23.65
N ASP A 25 7.83 12.97 -24.64
CA ASP A 25 7.86 14.38 -25.07
C ASP A 25 6.52 14.88 -25.66
N SER A 26 5.65 13.96 -26.11
CA SER A 26 4.39 14.27 -26.78
C SER A 26 3.17 13.96 -25.90
N PRO A 27 2.58 14.95 -25.20
CA PRO A 27 1.29 14.77 -24.53
C PRO A 27 0.17 14.58 -25.56
N SER A 28 -0.80 13.72 -25.26
CA SER A 28 -2.02 13.53 -26.06
C SER A 28 -3.21 14.26 -25.43
N ASP A 29 -4.17 14.69 -26.26
CA ASP A 29 -5.37 15.38 -25.80
C ASP A 29 -6.33 14.45 -25.04
N ASN A 30 -6.26 13.13 -25.30
CA ASN A 30 -7.15 12.12 -24.72
C ASN A 30 -6.38 11.15 -23.80
N MET A 31 -5.84 11.69 -22.72
CA MET A 31 -5.17 10.90 -21.69
C MET A 31 -6.15 10.36 -20.63
N GLU A 32 -5.97 9.10 -20.24
CA GLU A 32 -6.68 8.44 -19.14
C GLU A 32 -5.70 8.06 -18.03
N LEU A 33 -6.05 8.37 -16.79
CA LEU A 33 -5.27 7.98 -15.62
C LEU A 33 -5.57 6.52 -15.24
N LYS A 34 -4.51 5.71 -15.17
CA LYS A 34 -4.53 4.38 -14.58
C LYS A 34 -3.71 4.40 -13.29
N VAL A 35 -4.22 3.74 -12.25
CA VAL A 35 -3.49 3.54 -10.99
C VAL A 35 -3.48 2.06 -10.66
N ASP A 36 -2.29 1.49 -10.56
CA ASP A 36 -2.08 0.12 -10.12
C ASP A 36 -1.46 0.12 -8.72
N VAL A 37 -2.05 -0.68 -7.81
CA VAL A 37 -1.55 -0.86 -6.44
C VAL A 37 -1.28 -2.33 -6.22
N SER A 38 -0.07 -2.67 -5.77
CA SER A 38 0.31 -4.03 -5.42
C SER A 38 0.99 -4.10 -4.05
N TYR A 39 0.78 -5.23 -3.37
CA TYR A 39 1.33 -5.50 -2.05
C TYR A 39 2.25 -6.72 -2.13
N GLN A 40 3.42 -6.62 -1.50
CA GLN A 40 4.44 -7.66 -1.44
C GLN A 40 4.98 -7.79 -0.01
N ASP A 41 5.67 -8.89 0.29
CA ASP A 41 6.35 -9.12 1.57
C ASP A 41 5.47 -8.83 2.81
N VAL A 42 4.21 -9.24 2.75
CA VAL A 42 3.25 -9.03 3.85
C VAL A 42 3.60 -9.94 5.02
N HIS A 43 4.05 -9.34 6.12
CA HIS A 43 4.40 -10.02 7.36
C HIS A 43 3.54 -9.52 8.51
N LEU A 44 2.93 -10.45 9.22
CA LEU A 44 2.10 -10.19 10.38
C LEU A 44 2.69 -10.94 11.57
N SER A 45 2.76 -10.27 12.72
CA SER A 45 3.21 -10.89 13.96
C SER A 45 2.45 -10.31 15.14
N LYS A 46 2.16 -11.15 16.13
CA LYS A 46 1.54 -10.75 17.39
C LYS A 46 2.38 -11.27 18.54
N LYS A 47 2.67 -10.41 19.51
CA LYS A 47 3.37 -10.74 20.75
C LYS A 47 2.62 -10.14 21.94
N GLY A 48 1.86 -10.98 22.64
CA GLY A 48 1.00 -10.52 23.72
C GLY A 48 -0.09 -9.58 23.19
N ASN A 49 -0.07 -8.33 23.64
CA ASN A 49 -0.98 -7.28 23.19
C ASN A 49 -0.41 -6.41 22.06
N ASP A 50 0.84 -6.62 21.60
CA ASP A 50 1.40 -5.88 20.47
C ASP A 50 1.22 -6.69 19.18
N ALA A 51 0.51 -6.12 18.22
CA ALA A 51 0.37 -6.67 16.88
C ALA A 51 1.11 -5.77 15.89
N ARG A 52 1.88 -6.36 14.99
CA ARG A 52 2.66 -5.66 13.97
C ARG A 52 2.37 -6.23 12.60
N ALA A 53 2.22 -5.32 11.64
CA ALA A 53 2.20 -5.65 10.22
C ALA A 53 3.36 -4.93 9.53
N SER A 54 3.97 -5.59 8.56
CA SER A 54 4.93 -4.98 7.64
C SER A 54 4.58 -5.41 6.24
N LEU A 55 4.66 -4.49 5.29
CA LEU A 55 4.41 -4.77 3.89
C LEU A 55 5.31 -3.88 3.02
N LYS A 56 5.50 -4.29 1.77
CA LYS A 56 5.90 -3.39 0.70
C LYS A 56 4.68 -3.10 -0.16
N MET A 57 4.43 -1.83 -0.42
CA MET A 57 3.36 -1.38 -1.30
C MET A 57 3.99 -0.67 -2.48
N CYS A 58 3.69 -1.12 -3.68
CA CYS A 58 4.05 -0.43 -4.92
C CYS A 58 2.79 0.23 -5.49
N VAL A 59 2.87 1.54 -5.72
CA VAL A 59 1.83 2.36 -6.34
C VAL A 59 2.40 2.92 -7.63
N ILE A 60 1.74 2.62 -8.75
CA ILE A 60 2.11 3.11 -10.08
C ILE A 60 0.95 3.91 -10.62
N GLY A 61 1.20 5.18 -10.95
CA GLY A 61 0.28 6.02 -11.70
C GLY A 61 0.77 6.18 -13.13
N SER A 62 -0.10 5.90 -14.10
CA SER A 62 0.21 6.00 -15.53
C SER A 62 -0.82 6.85 -16.26
N LEU A 63 -0.36 7.63 -17.24
CA LEU A 63 -1.25 8.31 -18.19
C LEU A 63 -1.20 7.57 -19.53
N LEU A 64 -2.34 7.04 -19.94
CA LEU A 64 -2.51 6.27 -21.16
C LEU A 64 -3.19 7.10 -22.24
N ASP A 65 -2.66 7.09 -23.46
CA ASP A 65 -3.27 7.72 -24.61
C ASP A 65 -4.33 6.80 -25.24
N ARG A 66 -5.60 7.18 -25.15
CA ARG A 66 -6.70 6.36 -25.67
C ARG A 66 -6.73 6.28 -27.20
N ASP A 67 -6.23 7.31 -27.88
CA ASP A 67 -6.34 7.39 -29.34
C ASP A 67 -5.28 6.53 -30.05
N GLU A 68 -4.13 6.34 -29.41
CA GLU A 68 -3.02 5.51 -29.90
C GLU A 68 -2.99 4.10 -29.28
N GLY A 69 -4.16 3.51 -29.01
CA GLY A 69 -4.24 2.12 -28.53
C GLY A 69 -3.79 1.92 -27.07
N ALA A 70 -4.05 2.90 -26.21
CA ALA A 70 -3.71 2.89 -24.78
C ALA A 70 -2.21 2.83 -24.50
N GLN A 71 -1.39 3.50 -25.31
CA GLN A 71 0.04 3.64 -25.04
C GLN A 71 0.28 4.49 -23.79
N GLU A 72 1.17 4.02 -22.93
CA GLU A 72 1.61 4.79 -21.77
C GLU A 72 2.50 5.96 -22.22
N LYS A 73 2.09 7.19 -21.91
CA LYS A 73 2.83 8.42 -22.19
C LYS A 73 3.57 8.94 -20.98
N MET A 74 3.11 8.60 -19.78
CA MET A 74 3.80 8.92 -18.53
C MET A 74 3.58 7.80 -17.53
N HIS A 75 4.58 7.52 -16.70
CA HIS A 75 4.40 6.76 -15.47
C HIS A 75 5.18 7.37 -14.31
N ALA A 76 4.66 7.14 -13.10
CA ALA A 76 5.35 7.37 -11.86
C ALA A 76 5.06 6.19 -10.93
N GLY A 77 6.09 5.43 -10.59
CA GLY A 77 6.02 4.34 -9.63
C GLY A 77 6.75 4.68 -8.34
N VAL A 78 6.18 4.27 -7.21
CA VAL A 78 6.86 4.31 -5.91
C VAL A 78 6.60 3.01 -5.17
N THR A 79 7.67 2.40 -4.69
CA THR A 79 7.57 1.30 -3.73
C THR A 79 7.94 1.81 -2.35
N VAL A 80 7.02 1.64 -1.40
CA VAL A 80 7.22 1.97 0.01
C VAL A 80 7.24 0.71 0.85
N SER A 81 8.19 0.62 1.78
CA SER A 81 8.13 -0.34 2.88
C SER A 81 7.48 0.33 4.08
N ILE A 82 6.39 -0.26 4.56
CA ILE A 82 5.59 0.25 5.67
C ILE A 82 5.56 -0.80 6.76
N SER A 83 5.83 -0.39 8.00
CA SER A 83 5.57 -1.20 9.17
C SER A 83 4.66 -0.44 10.12
N VAL A 84 3.61 -1.09 10.58
CA VAL A 84 2.65 -0.53 11.53
C VAL A 84 2.54 -1.43 12.76
N SER A 85 2.14 -0.84 13.88
CA SER A 85 1.82 -1.56 15.10
C SER A 85 0.48 -1.08 15.68
N ALA A 86 -0.27 -2.01 16.25
CA ALA A 86 -1.47 -1.72 17.01
C ALA A 86 -1.45 -2.51 18.31
N GLN A 87 -1.96 -1.91 19.37
CA GLN A 87 -2.31 -2.68 20.55
C GLN A 87 -3.53 -3.55 20.22
N MET A 88 -3.62 -4.76 20.76
CA MET A 88 -4.76 -5.66 20.57
C MET A 88 -5.07 -6.41 21.86
N PRO A 89 -6.35 -6.77 22.10
CA PRO A 89 -6.69 -7.66 23.19
C PRO A 89 -5.89 -8.97 23.12
N MET A 90 -5.42 -9.44 24.27
CA MET A 90 -4.68 -10.71 24.39
C MET A 90 -5.45 -11.86 23.73
N ASN A 91 -6.77 -11.89 23.91
CA ASN A 91 -7.65 -12.96 23.46
C ASN A 91 -8.10 -12.83 21.99
N SER A 92 -7.67 -11.79 21.26
CA SER A 92 -8.01 -11.64 19.85
C SER A 92 -7.37 -12.76 19.01
N PRO A 93 -8.14 -13.49 18.18
CA PRO A 93 -7.58 -14.47 17.26
C PRO A 93 -6.64 -13.81 16.24
N ASP A 94 -5.67 -14.58 15.74
CA ASP A 94 -4.68 -14.07 14.78
C ASP A 94 -5.33 -13.54 13.49
N ASP A 95 -6.45 -14.12 13.06
CA ASP A 95 -7.21 -13.67 11.89
C ASP A 95 -7.86 -12.29 12.09
N GLU A 96 -8.28 -11.98 13.32
CA GLU A 96 -8.80 -10.65 13.68
C GLU A 96 -7.68 -9.61 13.61
N ALA A 97 -6.45 -9.99 13.98
CA ALA A 97 -5.28 -9.13 13.85
C ALA A 97 -4.93 -8.81 12.40
N ARG A 98 -5.11 -9.78 11.48
CA ARG A 98 -4.92 -9.57 10.05
C ARG A 98 -5.94 -8.59 9.49
N HIS A 99 -7.22 -8.79 9.80
CA HIS A 99 -8.31 -7.94 9.30
C HIS A 99 -8.22 -6.48 9.79
N TYR A 100 -7.60 -6.26 10.94
CA TYR A 100 -7.45 -4.92 11.50
C TYR A 100 -6.22 -4.17 10.96
N LEU A 101 -5.18 -4.88 10.53
CA LEU A 101 -3.90 -4.30 10.13
C LEU A 101 -3.69 -4.22 8.61
N LEU A 102 -4.53 -4.88 7.81
CA LEU A 102 -4.47 -4.96 6.34
C LEU A 102 -5.87 -4.80 5.75
#